data_AF-A0A7D7C2Y8-F1
#
_entry.id   AF-A0A7D7C2Y8-F1
#
_cell.length_a   1.000
_cell.length_b   1.000
_cell.length_c   1.000
_cell.angle_alpha   90.00
_cell.angle_beta   90.00
_cell.angle_gamma   90.00
#
_symmetry.space_group_name_H-M   'P 1'
#
loop_
_entity.id
_entity.type
_entity.pdbx_description
1 polymer ?
#
loop_
_entity_poly.entity_id
_entity_poly.type
_entity_poly.pdbx_seq_one_letter_code
_entity_poly.pdbx_strand_id
1 'polypeptide(L)'
;MQNISQALNIAYTLREKLVITKNILSSAKNWGIYDLWSGGFFTSLVKREKMDNAYKDLKEVEKLCNELSSYLNGITLTLSPNMLNADKNRGWDIWFDNLFTDFKVQRDIKNTLEKVCDLQDEVEDIIDILTENLKKQS
;
A
#
# COMPACT_ATOMS: atom_id res chain seq x y z
N MET A 1 -21.50 11.87 8.31
CA MET A 1 -21.85 10.64 7.57
C MET A 1 -21.16 10.55 6.20
N GLN A 2 -21.26 11.57 5.31
CA GLN A 2 -20.69 11.50 3.95
C GLN A 2 -19.17 11.19 3.92
N ASN A 3 -18.37 11.88 4.74
CA ASN A 3 -16.91 11.68 4.76
C ASN A 3 -16.48 10.27 5.24
N ILE A 4 -17.20 9.64 6.18
CA ILE A 4 -16.87 8.28 6.67
C ILE A 4 -17.15 7.23 5.59
N SER A 5 -18.28 7.37 4.89
CA SER A 5 -18.63 6.49 3.77
C SER A 5 -17.63 6.62 2.61
N GLN A 6 -17.21 7.85 2.28
CA GLN A 6 -16.17 8.11 1.29
C GLN A 6 -14.82 7.52 1.72
N ALA A 7 -14.41 7.71 2.98
CA ALA A 7 -13.19 7.13 3.52
C ALA A 7 -13.21 5.59 3.43
N LEU A 8 -14.32 4.95 3.79
CA LEU A 8 -14.48 3.49 3.65
C LEU A 8 -14.35 3.04 2.20
N ASN A 9 -15.00 3.73 1.26
CA ASN A 9 -14.93 3.38 -0.16
C ASN A 9 -13.49 3.44 -0.70
N ILE A 10 -12.75 4.51 -0.35
CA ILE A 10 -11.34 4.65 -0.73
C ILE A 10 -10.48 3.59 -0.03
N ALA A 11 -10.71 3.32 1.27
CA ALA A 11 -9.97 2.30 2.01
C ALA A 11 -10.17 0.89 1.43
N TYR A 12 -11.40 0.52 1.02
CA TYR A 12 -11.65 -0.75 0.34
C TYR A 12 -10.94 -0.84 -1.02
N THR A 13 -10.97 0.25 -1.79
CA THR A 13 -10.26 0.33 -3.08
C THR A 13 -8.75 0.20 -2.89
N LEU A 14 -8.20 0.88 -1.87
CA LEU A 14 -6.81 0.80 -1.47
C LEU A 14 -6.42 -0.62 -1.06
N ARG A 15 -7.24 -1.30 -0.25
CA ARG A 15 -7.03 -2.70 0.13
C ARG A 15 -6.95 -3.61 -1.10
N GLU A 16 -7.89 -3.51 -2.03
CA GLU A 16 -7.88 -4.31 -3.26
C GLU A 16 -6.60 -4.06 -4.07
N LYS A 17 -6.19 -2.80 -4.20
CA LYS A 17 -4.96 -2.43 -4.89
C LYS A 17 -3.71 -3.00 -4.20
N LEU A 18 -3.66 -2.99 -2.88
CA LEU A 18 -2.56 -3.57 -2.10
C LEU A 18 -2.45 -5.08 -2.31
N VAL A 19 -3.58 -5.80 -2.37
CA VAL A 19 -3.60 -7.25 -2.69
C VAL A 19 -3.01 -7.51 -4.08
N ILE A 20 -3.41 -6.73 -5.08
CA ILE A 20 -2.87 -6.86 -6.45
C ILE A 20 -1.36 -6.58 -6.47
N THR A 21 -0.94 -5.48 -5.85
CA THR A 21 0.46 -5.05 -5.77
C THR A 21 1.33 -6.12 -5.11
N LYS A 22 0.88 -6.66 -3.97
CA LYS A 22 1.53 -7.75 -3.24
C LYS A 22 1.72 -9.00 -4.10
N ASN A 23 0.70 -9.39 -4.87
CA ASN A 23 0.78 -10.54 -5.78
C ASN A 23 1.81 -10.34 -6.90
N ILE A 24 1.89 -9.14 -7.46
CA ILE A 24 2.87 -8.79 -8.49
C ILE A 24 4.28 -8.79 -7.90
N LEU A 25 4.49 -8.17 -6.73
CA LEU A 25 5.79 -8.15 -6.04
C LEU A 25 6.25 -9.56 -5.62
N SER A 26 5.34 -10.38 -5.09
CA SER A 26 5.60 -11.78 -4.75
C SER A 26 6.00 -12.60 -5.98
N SER A 27 5.30 -12.38 -7.10
CA SER A 27 5.67 -12.96 -8.38
C SER A 27 7.06 -12.50 -8.82
N ALA A 28 7.33 -11.19 -8.82
CA ALA A 28 8.63 -10.64 -9.22
C ALA A 28 9.80 -11.21 -8.38
N LYS A 29 9.59 -11.40 -7.06
CA LYS A 29 10.54 -12.06 -6.15
C LYS A 29 10.81 -13.51 -6.56
N ASN A 30 9.77 -14.30 -6.82
CA ASN A 30 9.89 -15.72 -7.14
C ASN A 30 10.54 -15.98 -8.51
N TRP A 31 10.33 -15.09 -9.49
CA TRP A 31 11.00 -15.18 -10.80
C TRP A 31 12.51 -14.96 -10.70
N GLY A 32 12.99 -14.15 -9.74
CA GLY A 32 14.43 -14.00 -9.47
C GLY A 32 15.11 -15.26 -8.92
N ILE A 33 14.36 -16.14 -8.26
CA ILE A 33 14.86 -17.44 -7.77
C ILE A 33 14.93 -18.47 -8.92
N TYR A 34 13.97 -18.41 -9.85
CA TYR A 34 13.90 -19.29 -11.02
C TYR A 34 15.07 -19.08 -12.01
N ASP A 35 15.54 -17.83 -12.16
CA ASP A 35 16.73 -17.50 -12.98
C ASP A 35 18.02 -18.14 -12.44
N LEU A 36 18.17 -18.24 -11.11
CA LEU A 36 19.35 -18.82 -10.46
C LEU A 36 19.40 -20.35 -10.57
N TRP A 37 18.25 -21.00 -10.75
CA TRP A 37 18.13 -22.46 -10.77
C TRP A 37 18.11 -23.05 -12.19
N SER A 38 17.80 -22.28 -13.23
CA SER A 38 17.57 -22.81 -14.61
C SER A 38 18.70 -22.61 -15.61
N GLY A 39 19.84 -22.03 -15.21
CA GLY A 39 20.98 -21.86 -16.13
C GLY A 39 20.73 -20.85 -17.26
N GLY A 40 19.93 -19.82 -16.99
CA GLY A 40 19.92 -18.50 -17.64
C GLY A 40 19.81 -18.45 -19.15
N PHE A 41 18.62 -18.16 -19.70
CA PHE A 41 18.53 -17.59 -21.06
C PHE A 41 17.32 -16.69 -21.36
N PHE A 42 16.39 -16.53 -20.42
CA PHE A 42 15.31 -15.53 -20.49
C PHE A 42 15.22 -14.98 -19.06
N THR A 43 15.25 -13.67 -18.76
CA THR A 43 14.00 -12.95 -18.45
C THR A 43 14.20 -11.42 -18.18
N SER A 44 15.20 -10.72 -18.74
CA SER A 44 15.35 -9.26 -18.49
C SER A 44 14.12 -8.44 -18.89
N LEU A 45 13.44 -8.81 -19.99
CA LEU A 45 12.23 -8.12 -20.48
C LEU A 45 11.01 -8.40 -19.60
N VAL A 46 10.76 -9.66 -19.24
CA VAL A 46 9.64 -10.06 -18.38
C VAL A 46 9.81 -9.51 -16.96
N LYS A 47 11.05 -9.52 -16.44
CA LYS A 47 11.37 -8.91 -15.15
C LYS A 47 11.09 -7.40 -15.17
N ARG A 48 11.50 -6.72 -16.23
CA ARG A 48 11.28 -5.28 -16.39
C ARG A 48 9.78 -4.94 -16.48
N GLU A 49 9.01 -5.70 -17.23
CA GLU A 49 7.55 -5.51 -17.32
C GLU A 49 6.87 -5.65 -15.96
N LYS A 50 7.23 -6.69 -15.17
CA LYS A 50 6.68 -6.86 -13.82
C LYS A 50 7.09 -5.76 -12.86
N MET A 51 8.33 -5.26 -12.96
CA MET A 51 8.78 -4.12 -12.17
C MET A 51 8.04 -2.84 -12.55
N ASP A 52 7.84 -2.60 -13.84
CA ASP A 52 7.11 -1.45 -14.34
C ASP A 52 5.64 -1.49 -13.88
N ASN A 53 5.03 -2.68 -13.87
CA ASN A 53 3.67 -2.88 -13.36
C ASN A 53 3.60 -2.67 -11.84
N ALA A 54 4.53 -3.23 -11.07
CA ALA A 54 4.60 -3.00 -9.62
C ALA A 54 4.79 -1.52 -9.29
N TYR A 55 5.62 -0.80 -10.05
CA TYR A 55 5.84 0.64 -9.86
C TYR A 55 4.56 1.45 -10.11
N LYS A 56 3.82 1.15 -11.19
CA LYS A 56 2.53 1.79 -11.49
C LYS A 56 1.52 1.54 -10.38
N ASP A 57 1.45 0.31 -9.91
CA ASP A 57 0.53 -0.07 -8.83
C ASP A 57 0.88 0.64 -7.52
N LEU A 58 2.16 0.70 -7.15
CA LEU A 58 2.64 1.45 -6.00
C LEU A 58 2.32 2.95 -6.10
N LYS A 59 2.37 3.54 -7.29
CA LYS A 59 1.95 4.94 -7.52
C LYS A 59 0.46 5.15 -7.34
N GLU A 60 -0.35 4.16 -7.70
CA GLU A 60 -1.79 4.21 -7.44
C GLU A 60 -2.11 4.03 -5.94
N VAL A 61 -1.38 3.14 -5.25
CA VAL A 61 -1.46 3.00 -3.79
C VAL A 61 -1.11 4.32 -3.09
N GLU A 62 -0.02 4.99 -3.48
CA GLU A 62 0.36 6.32 -2.96
C GLU A 62 -0.77 7.34 -3.11
N LYS A 63 -1.37 7.41 -4.31
CA LYS A 63 -2.50 8.31 -4.57
C LYS A 63 -3.69 8.01 -3.66
N LEU A 64 -4.05 6.74 -3.49
CA LEU A 64 -5.18 6.31 -2.66
C LEU A 64 -4.92 6.55 -1.17
N CYS A 65 -3.70 6.34 -0.68
CA CYS A 65 -3.29 6.70 0.70
C CYS A 65 -3.44 8.21 0.96
N ASN A 66 -3.00 9.03 0.00
CA ASN A 66 -3.13 10.49 0.09
C ASN A 66 -4.61 10.94 0.06
N GLU A 67 -5.42 10.31 -0.79
CA GLU A 67 -6.86 10.56 -0.85
C GLU A 67 -7.56 10.15 0.45
N LEU A 68 -7.29 8.94 0.96
CA LEU A 68 -7.83 8.44 2.22
C LEU A 68 -7.49 9.38 3.38
N SER A 69 -6.24 9.82 3.46
CA SER A 69 -5.76 10.76 4.48
C SER A 69 -6.52 12.08 4.48
N SER A 70 -6.88 12.59 3.30
CA SER A 70 -7.68 13.82 3.18
C SER A 70 -9.07 13.67 3.80
N TYR A 71 -9.72 12.51 3.63
CA TYR A 71 -11.02 12.23 4.26
C TYR A 71 -10.89 11.99 5.76
N LEU A 72 -9.88 11.25 6.21
CA LEU A 72 -9.62 11.01 7.63
C LEU A 72 -9.32 12.31 8.41
N ASN A 73 -8.60 13.25 7.79
CA ASN A 73 -8.35 14.56 8.38
C ASN A 73 -9.62 15.36 8.68
N GLY A 74 -10.65 15.20 7.85
CA GLY A 74 -11.94 15.86 7.99
C GLY A 74 -12.93 15.16 8.92
N ILE A 75 -12.55 14.03 9.53
CA ILE A 75 -13.41 13.31 10.48
C ILE A 75 -12.85 13.52 11.89
N THR A 76 -13.67 14.08 12.80
CA THR A 76 -13.38 14.09 14.24
C THR A 76 -13.55 12.69 14.78
N LEU A 77 -12.62 11.81 14.46
CA LEU A 77 -12.58 10.47 15.02
C LEU A 77 -12.20 10.62 16.50
N THR A 78 -13.02 10.11 17.41
CA THR A 78 -12.61 9.77 18.79
C THR A 78 -11.69 8.56 18.73
N LEU A 79 -10.61 8.69 17.96
CA LEU A 79 -9.56 7.71 17.90
C LEU A 79 -8.68 7.93 19.11
N SER A 80 -8.44 6.84 19.84
CA SER A 80 -7.42 6.84 20.88
C SER A 80 -6.15 7.43 20.28
N PRO A 81 -5.49 8.40 20.94
CA PRO A 81 -4.38 9.18 20.37
C PRO A 81 -3.29 8.31 19.72
N ASN A 82 -3.15 7.06 20.12
CA ASN A 82 -2.09 6.17 19.65
C ASN A 82 -2.29 5.59 18.25
N MET A 83 -3.48 5.67 17.62
CA MET A 83 -3.69 5.13 16.26
C MET A 83 -3.58 6.17 15.13
N LEU A 84 -3.67 7.47 15.44
CA LEU A 84 -3.59 8.55 14.43
C LEU A 84 -2.42 9.53 14.63
N ASN A 85 -1.62 9.37 15.70
CA ASN A 85 -0.52 10.28 16.01
C ASN A 85 0.78 10.00 15.23
N ALA A 86 0.72 9.28 14.11
CA ALA A 86 1.77 9.36 13.09
C ALA A 86 1.54 10.62 12.23
N ASP A 87 1.68 11.78 12.87
CA ASP A 87 2.08 13.07 12.31
C ASP A 87 1.51 13.42 10.90
N LYS A 88 0.32 14.04 10.93
CA LYS A 88 -0.50 14.56 9.81
C LYS A 88 0.21 15.40 8.72
N ASN A 89 1.50 15.69 8.84
CA ASN A 89 2.28 16.46 7.86
C ASN A 89 3.57 15.75 7.37
N ARG A 90 3.81 14.47 7.72
CA ARG A 90 5.01 13.72 7.32
C ARG A 90 4.79 12.30 6.78
N GLY A 91 3.62 11.69 6.99
CA GLY A 91 3.46 10.23 6.92
C GLY A 91 3.71 9.56 5.56
N TRP A 92 2.89 9.84 4.55
CA TRP A 92 2.90 9.07 3.31
C TRP A 92 3.99 9.47 2.33
N ASP A 93 4.20 10.77 2.09
CA ASP A 93 5.21 11.21 1.11
C ASP A 93 6.62 10.68 1.47
N ILE A 94 7.02 10.78 2.74
CA ILE A 94 8.33 10.27 3.20
C ILE A 94 8.37 8.73 3.17
N TRP A 95 7.28 8.06 3.55
CA TRP A 95 7.20 6.60 3.52
C TRP A 95 7.31 6.05 2.09
N PHE A 96 6.56 6.64 1.16
CA PHE A 96 6.58 6.27 -0.26
C PHE A 96 7.90 6.65 -0.92
N ASP A 97 8.52 7.79 -0.60
CA ASP A 97 9.86 8.14 -1.10
C ASP A 97 10.89 7.06 -0.74
N ASN A 98 10.88 6.58 0.51
CA ASN A 98 11.74 5.49 0.94
C ASN A 98 11.38 4.17 0.24
N LEU A 99 10.08 3.83 0.15
CA LEU A 99 9.63 2.62 -0.56
C LEU A 99 10.05 2.60 -2.02
N PHE A 100 9.85 3.72 -2.75
CA PHE A 100 10.21 3.85 -4.16
C PHE A 100 11.72 3.83 -4.34
N THR A 101 12.48 4.41 -3.41
CA THR A 101 13.94 4.34 -3.43
C THR A 101 14.42 2.90 -3.32
N ASP A 102 13.93 2.15 -2.32
CA ASP A 102 14.27 0.74 -2.12
C ASP A 102 13.86 -0.10 -3.35
N PHE A 103 12.66 0.12 -3.87
CA PHE A 103 12.17 -0.56 -5.06
C PHE A 103 13.05 -0.32 -6.30
N LYS A 104 13.46 0.95 -6.52
CA LYS A 104 14.34 1.33 -7.65
C LYS A 104 15.71 0.69 -7.61
N VAL A 105 16.22 0.34 -6.42
CA VAL A 105 17.49 -0.39 -6.28
C VAL A 105 17.35 -1.84 -6.78
N GLN A 106 16.14 -2.31 -7.12
CA GLN A 106 15.77 -3.63 -7.66
C GLN A 106 16.12 -4.84 -6.79
N ARG A 107 17.09 -4.69 -5.88
CA ARG A 107 17.57 -5.70 -4.95
C ARG A 107 16.62 -5.89 -3.77
N ASP A 108 15.78 -4.90 -3.49
CA ASP A 108 15.01 -4.83 -2.25
C ASP A 108 13.52 -5.11 -2.44
N ILE A 109 13.14 -5.91 -3.46
CA ILE A 109 11.74 -6.35 -3.69
C ILE A 109 11.13 -7.00 -2.44
N LYS A 110 11.95 -7.74 -1.68
CA LYS A 110 11.52 -8.36 -0.43
C LYS A 110 11.09 -7.31 0.60
N ASN A 111 11.91 -6.27 0.78
CA ASN A 111 11.63 -5.17 1.70
C ASN A 111 10.45 -4.32 1.20
N THR A 112 10.33 -4.06 -0.11
CA THR A 112 9.13 -3.44 -0.69
C THR A 112 7.88 -4.27 -0.41
N LEU A 113 7.94 -5.59 -0.57
CA LEU A 113 6.84 -6.50 -0.31
C LEU A 113 6.44 -6.51 1.17
N GLU A 114 7.40 -6.51 2.09
CA GLU A 114 7.15 -6.43 3.53
C GLU A 114 6.43 -5.12 3.88
N LYS A 115 6.94 -3.96 3.42
CA LYS A 115 6.29 -2.66 3.61
C LYS A 115 4.87 -2.60 3.05
N VAL A 116 4.61 -3.22 1.89
CA VAL A 116 3.26 -3.29 1.30
C VAL A 116 2.33 -4.17 2.14
N CYS A 117 2.84 -5.24 2.77
CA CYS A 117 2.05 -6.04 3.70
C CYS A 117 1.72 -5.24 4.97
N ASP A 118 2.70 -4.55 5.55
CA ASP A 118 2.49 -3.73 6.75
C ASP A 118 1.42 -2.65 6.49
N LEU A 119 1.50 -1.99 5.32
CA LEU A 119 0.49 -1.02 4.88
C LEU A 119 -0.89 -1.67 4.68
N GLN A 120 -0.95 -2.92 4.20
CA GLN A 120 -2.22 -3.64 4.08
C GLN A 120 -2.88 -3.84 5.45
N ASP A 121 -2.08 -4.23 6.46
CA ASP A 121 -2.58 -4.44 7.82
C ASP A 121 -3.07 -3.12 8.44
N GLU A 122 -2.33 -2.02 8.26
CA GLU A 122 -2.77 -0.68 8.69
C GLU A 122 -4.08 -0.23 8.05
N VAL A 123 -4.28 -0.53 6.76
CA VAL A 123 -5.52 -0.17 6.04
C VAL A 123 -6.71 -0.99 6.54
N GLU A 124 -6.53 -2.26 6.89
CA GLU A 124 -7.59 -3.08 7.49
C GLU A 124 -8.00 -2.54 8.86
N ASP A 125 -7.03 -2.14 9.70
CA ASP A 125 -7.33 -1.49 10.99
C ASP A 125 -8.15 -0.21 10.79
N ILE A 126 -7.82 0.61 9.79
CA ILE A 126 -8.59 1.82 9.44
C ILE A 126 -10.02 1.46 9.01
N ILE A 127 -10.19 0.42 8.18
CA ILE A 127 -11.51 -0.04 7.73
C ILE A 127 -12.37 -0.46 8.92
N ASP A 128 -11.81 -1.22 9.86
CA ASP A 128 -12.51 -1.68 11.05
C ASP A 128 -12.98 -0.49 11.91
N ILE A 129 -12.07 0.45 12.17
CA ILE A 129 -12.35 1.69 12.91
C ILE A 129 -13.49 2.48 12.24
N LEU A 130 -13.40 2.73 10.93
CA LEU A 130 -14.40 3.51 10.20
C LEU A 130 -15.75 2.79 10.20
N THR A 131 -15.75 1.47 10.07
CA THR A 131 -16.96 0.63 10.09
C THR A 131 -17.63 0.68 11.46
N GLU A 132 -16.87 0.60 12.55
CA GLU A 132 -17.41 0.77 13.90
C GLU A 132 -18.00 2.15 14.13
N ASN A 133 -17.31 3.21 13.70
CA ASN A 133 -17.79 4.58 13.85
C ASN A 133 -19.07 4.83 13.05
N LEU A 134 -19.21 4.22 11.87
CA LEU A 134 -20.43 4.30 11.07
C LEU A 134 -21.62 3.64 11.79
N LYS A 135 -21.41 2.47 12.42
CA LYS A 135 -22.45 1.79 13.22
C LYS A 135 -22.90 2.59 14.44
N LYS A 136 -21.98 3.27 15.12
CA LYS A 136 -22.29 4.10 16.32
C LYS A 136 -23.07 5.38 15.99
N GLN A 137 -23.08 5.81 14.73
CA GLN A 137 -23.78 7.01 14.25
C GLN A 137 -25.12 6.70 13.57
N SER A 138 -25.47 5.42 13.42
CA SER A 138 -26.76 4.95 12.87
C SER A 138 -27.72 4.56 13.96
#